data_AF-A0AAV5PFN1-F1
#
_entry.id   AF-A0AAV5PFN1-F1
#
_cell.length_a   1.000
_cell.length_b   1.000
_cell.length_c   1.000
_cell.angle_alpha   90.00
_cell.angle_beta   90.00
_cell.angle_gamma   90.00
#
_symmetry.space_group_name_H-M   'P 1'
#
loop_
_entity.id
_entity.type
_entity.pdbx_description
1 polymer ?
#
loop_
_entity_poly.entity_id
_entity_poly.type
_entity_poly.pdbx_seq_one_letter_code
_entity_poly.pdbx_strand_id
1 'polypeptide(L)'
;MDHRKIEWLFLILFCLVDIYLLIELWRAPVTLTSSTNSVTTSTSLKAEMKSDNITVPSLSIKGDSGYYLATRSKSDLKEAAKKLSSDVFTSYAEGDKTLYATMKTAIPLERMTVGEFKNDSNYVPHGKQYVFAKNLSSNSSYVYVQKSQYGLVYSSLAQLVVNVRNKKITGYYQTYLTDLSSVRELQATISPLRAVTNLYTTRELADNSRVMQVKLGYTKLTEVRGSVIFVPTWLVWIENKSSKSSCLKRVNAFSGQLLQNSTLDD
;
A
#
# COMPACT_ATOMS: atom_id res chain seq x y z
N MET A 1 56.17 -27.51 18.86
CA MET A 1 54.77 -27.11 19.13
C MET A 1 53.92 -27.82 18.09
N ASP A 2 52.95 -28.64 18.50
CA ASP A 2 52.19 -29.50 17.56
C ASP A 2 51.24 -28.65 16.70
N HIS A 3 51.71 -28.23 15.52
CA HIS A 3 50.91 -27.46 14.55
C HIS A 3 49.62 -28.20 14.15
N ARG A 4 49.61 -29.54 14.16
CA ARG A 4 48.41 -30.34 13.89
C ARG A 4 47.32 -30.21 14.95
N LYS A 5 47.69 -29.91 16.21
CA LYS A 5 46.74 -29.72 17.31
C LYS A 5 46.06 -28.35 17.22
N ILE A 6 46.76 -27.33 16.72
CA ILE A 6 46.19 -25.98 16.56
C ILE A 6 45.24 -25.92 15.35
N GLU A 7 45.57 -26.62 14.25
CA GLU A 7 44.72 -26.69 13.05
C GLU A 7 43.38 -27.40 13.33
N TRP A 8 43.42 -28.51 14.07
CA TRP A 8 42.22 -29.25 14.46
C TRP A 8 41.28 -28.43 15.36
N LEU A 9 41.86 -27.63 16.26
CA LEU A 9 41.09 -26.76 17.15
C LEU A 9 40.39 -25.65 16.35
N PHE A 10 41.05 -25.09 15.33
CA PHE A 10 40.45 -24.08 14.46
C PHE A 10 39.29 -24.65 13.63
N LEU A 11 39.43 -25.87 13.12
CA LEU A 11 38.38 -26.54 12.34
C LEU A 11 37.13 -26.84 13.18
N ILE A 12 37.30 -27.29 14.42
CA ILE A 12 36.19 -27.52 15.34
C ILE A 12 35.47 -26.20 15.66
N LEU A 13 36.22 -25.13 15.90
CA LEU A 13 35.64 -23.81 16.19
C LEU A 13 34.83 -23.29 15.00
N PHE A 14 35.36 -23.42 13.78
CA PHE A 14 34.66 -23.02 12.56
C PHE A 14 33.35 -23.80 12.36
N CYS A 15 33.37 -25.12 12.55
CA CYS A 15 32.15 -25.94 12.47
C CYS A 15 31.11 -25.56 13.53
N LEU A 16 31.52 -25.21 14.75
CA LEU A 16 30.57 -24.78 15.79
C LEU A 16 29.90 -23.45 15.42
N VAL A 17 30.64 -22.51 14.83
CA VAL A 17 30.10 -21.24 14.35
C VAL A 17 29.15 -21.48 13.16
N ASP A 18 29.52 -22.33 12.21
CA ASP A 18 28.66 -22.66 11.07
C ASP A 18 27.36 -23.33 11.48
N ILE A 19 27.41 -24.28 12.43
CA ILE A 19 26.21 -24.93 12.97
C ILE A 19 25.34 -23.92 13.70
N TYR A 20 25.95 -23.02 14.49
CA TYR A 20 25.23 -21.95 15.17
C TYR A 20 24.52 -21.03 14.15
N LEU A 21 25.21 -20.62 13.08
CA LEU A 21 24.64 -19.82 11.99
C LEU A 21 23.52 -20.57 11.26
N LEU A 22 23.66 -21.88 11.05
CA LEU A 22 22.64 -22.69 10.39
C LEU A 22 21.39 -22.85 11.26
N ILE A 23 21.55 -22.99 12.58
CA ILE A 23 20.44 -22.94 13.54
C ILE A 23 19.79 -21.56 13.54
N GLU A 24 20.58 -20.49 13.49
CA GLU A 24 20.06 -19.11 13.47
C GLU A 24 19.34 -18.78 12.15
N LEU A 25 19.79 -19.34 11.02
CA LEU A 25 19.15 -19.22 9.72
C LEU A 25 17.82 -20.00 9.65
N TRP A 26 17.72 -21.14 10.34
CA TRP A 26 16.50 -21.93 10.41
C TRP A 26 15.52 -21.42 11.47
N ARG A 27 15.98 -20.60 12.42
CA ARG A 27 15.10 -19.82 13.28
C ARG A 27 14.48 -18.71 12.45
N ALA A 28 13.17 -18.76 12.28
CA ALA A 28 12.41 -17.65 11.71
C ALA A 28 12.86 -16.33 12.39
N PRO A 29 13.03 -15.21 11.65
CA PRO A 29 13.52 -13.97 12.23
C PRO A 29 12.68 -13.64 13.45
N VAL A 30 13.36 -13.56 14.60
CA VAL A 30 12.74 -13.29 15.89
C VAL A 30 12.21 -11.87 15.83
N THR A 31 10.96 -11.73 15.44
CA THR A 31 10.21 -10.52 15.71
C THR A 31 10.14 -10.42 17.23
N LEU A 32 10.81 -9.41 17.81
CA LEU A 32 10.51 -8.96 19.16
C LEU A 32 9.04 -8.50 19.18
N THR A 33 8.13 -9.44 19.42
CA THR A 33 6.81 -9.34 20.07
C THR A 33 6.00 -10.62 19.81
N SER A 34 6.58 -11.79 20.08
CA SER A 34 5.78 -13.00 20.28
C SER A 34 5.41 -13.13 21.76
N SER A 35 4.50 -12.27 22.24
CA SER A 35 3.85 -12.50 23.53
C SER A 35 2.66 -13.44 23.33
N THR A 36 2.78 -14.64 23.88
CA THR A 36 1.74 -15.68 24.09
C THR A 36 0.53 -15.20 24.92
N ASN A 37 0.41 -13.90 25.20
CA ASN A 37 -0.72 -13.23 25.85
C ASN A 37 -1.80 -12.74 24.87
N SER A 38 -1.62 -12.91 23.56
CA SER A 38 -2.40 -12.20 22.53
C SER A 38 -3.91 -12.48 22.52
N VAL A 39 -4.36 -13.69 22.86
CA VAL A 39 -5.77 -14.06 22.75
C VAL A 39 -6.60 -13.41 23.87
N THR A 40 -6.14 -13.48 25.12
CA THR A 40 -6.82 -12.88 26.28
C THR A 40 -6.81 -11.34 26.20
N THR A 41 -5.71 -10.75 25.74
CA THR A 41 -5.63 -9.30 25.48
C THR A 41 -6.55 -8.87 24.34
N SER A 42 -6.74 -9.68 23.30
CA SER A 42 -7.63 -9.32 22.19
C SER A 42 -9.11 -9.32 22.56
N THR A 43 -9.55 -10.24 23.42
CA THR A 43 -10.94 -10.32 23.89
C THR A 43 -11.28 -9.17 24.84
N SER A 44 -10.37 -8.85 25.77
CA SER A 44 -10.51 -7.69 26.67
C SER A 44 -10.54 -6.38 25.87
N LEU A 45 -9.61 -6.20 24.93
CA LEU A 45 -9.56 -4.99 24.11
C LEU A 45 -10.81 -4.82 23.23
N LYS A 46 -11.36 -5.90 22.68
CA LYS A 46 -12.62 -5.82 21.93
C LYS A 46 -13.78 -5.35 22.81
N ALA A 47 -13.80 -5.75 24.08
CA ALA A 47 -14.80 -5.29 25.03
C ALA A 47 -14.60 -3.80 25.38
N GLU A 48 -13.36 -3.36 25.58
CA GLU A 48 -13.00 -1.95 25.79
C GLU A 48 -13.42 -1.08 24.60
N MET A 49 -13.05 -1.47 23.38
CA MET A 49 -13.47 -0.78 22.16
C MET A 49 -15.00 -0.68 22.05
N LYS A 50 -15.73 -1.72 22.45
CA LYS A 50 -17.21 -1.68 22.47
C LYS A 50 -17.74 -0.70 23.50
N SER A 51 -17.10 -0.61 24.67
CA SER A 51 -17.42 0.37 25.72
C SER A 51 -17.23 1.81 25.23
N ASP A 52 -16.19 2.05 24.44
CA ASP A 52 -15.91 3.36 23.82
C ASP A 52 -16.77 3.63 22.57
N ASN A 53 -17.81 2.83 22.37
CA ASN A 53 -18.70 2.88 21.22
C ASN A 53 -17.94 2.79 19.88
N ILE A 54 -16.88 1.98 19.81
CA ILE A 54 -16.13 1.69 18.60
C ILE A 54 -16.65 0.39 17.98
N THR A 55 -17.02 0.43 16.70
CA THR A 55 -17.47 -0.77 15.96
C THR A 55 -16.37 -1.27 15.05
N VAL A 56 -15.94 -2.52 15.25
CA VAL A 56 -14.92 -3.19 14.44
C VAL A 56 -15.53 -4.43 13.76
N PRO A 57 -15.31 -4.64 12.45
CA PRO A 57 -15.77 -5.85 11.77
C PRO A 57 -15.00 -7.07 12.27
N SER A 58 -15.44 -8.27 11.88
CA SER A 58 -14.63 -9.47 12.12
C SER A 58 -13.34 -9.38 11.30
N LEU A 59 -12.19 -9.42 11.97
CA LEU A 59 -10.88 -9.33 11.36
C LEU A 59 -10.08 -10.60 11.65
N SER A 60 -9.27 -11.02 10.67
CA SER A 60 -8.38 -12.17 10.82
C SER A 60 -7.33 -11.92 11.92
N ILE A 61 -7.06 -12.97 12.70
CA ILE A 61 -5.94 -13.02 13.64
C ILE A 61 -4.63 -13.43 12.97
N LYS A 62 -4.68 -13.93 11.73
CA LYS A 62 -3.51 -14.31 10.94
C LYS A 62 -3.00 -13.12 10.13
N GLY A 63 -1.68 -12.95 10.11
CA GLY A 63 -0.98 -12.07 9.19
C GLY A 63 -0.96 -12.62 7.77
N ASP A 64 -0.45 -11.80 6.88
CA ASP A 64 -0.11 -12.16 5.49
C ASP A 64 1.42 -12.06 5.32
N SER A 65 1.90 -11.77 4.12
CA SER A 65 3.29 -11.53 3.83
C SER A 65 3.46 -10.40 2.80
N GLY A 66 4.65 -9.81 2.75
CA GLY A 66 4.96 -8.77 1.78
C GLY A 66 6.45 -8.45 1.73
N TYR A 67 6.82 -7.57 0.81
CA TYR A 67 8.21 -7.18 0.58
C TYR A 67 8.42 -5.70 0.91
N TYR A 68 9.65 -5.28 1.20
CA TYR A 68 10.00 -3.88 0.94
C TYR A 68 10.21 -3.71 -0.56
N LEU A 69 9.58 -2.72 -1.16
CA LEU A 69 9.71 -2.44 -2.59
C LEU A 69 10.45 -1.12 -2.81
N ALA A 70 11.15 -1.02 -3.93
CA ALA A 70 11.75 0.23 -4.40
C ALA A 70 11.42 0.48 -5.87
N THR A 71 11.42 1.76 -6.23
CA THR A 71 11.26 2.26 -7.59
C THR A 71 12.05 3.56 -7.73
N ARG A 72 12.57 3.86 -8.93
CA ARG A 72 13.09 5.20 -9.28
C ARG A 72 12.00 6.08 -9.91
N SER A 73 10.74 5.70 -9.67
CA SER A 73 9.54 6.25 -10.27
C SER A 73 9.66 6.31 -11.79
N LYS A 74 10.17 5.26 -12.45
CA LYS A 74 10.22 5.26 -13.92
C LYS A 74 8.81 5.09 -14.47
N SER A 75 8.55 5.77 -15.57
CA SER A 75 7.27 5.73 -16.26
C SER A 75 7.50 5.78 -17.77
N ASP A 76 6.70 5.05 -18.52
CA ASP A 76 6.65 5.08 -19.98
C ASP A 76 5.46 5.89 -20.51
N LEU A 77 4.71 6.56 -19.63
CA LEU A 77 3.46 7.27 -19.98
C LEU A 77 3.66 8.32 -21.06
N LYS A 78 4.79 9.04 -21.07
CA LYS A 78 5.11 10.04 -22.10
C LYS A 78 5.14 9.43 -23.51
N GLU A 79 5.75 8.26 -23.64
CA GLU A 79 5.84 7.55 -24.92
C GLU A 79 4.54 6.83 -25.25
N ALA A 80 3.88 6.24 -24.25
CA ALA A 80 2.58 5.59 -24.43
C ALA A 80 1.48 6.59 -24.85
N ALA A 81 1.53 7.83 -24.36
CA ALA A 81 0.59 8.90 -24.70
C ALA A 81 0.60 9.27 -26.19
N LYS A 82 1.71 9.06 -26.90
CA LYS A 82 1.82 9.33 -28.35
C LYS A 82 0.94 8.41 -29.20
N LYS A 83 0.49 7.28 -28.63
CA LYS A 83 -0.35 6.28 -29.31
C LYS A 83 -1.85 6.46 -29.03
N LEU A 84 -2.23 7.45 -28.23
CA LEU A 84 -3.62 7.72 -27.92
C LEU A 84 -4.35 8.29 -29.14
N SER A 85 -5.68 8.17 -29.11
CA SER A 85 -6.55 8.75 -30.12
C SER A 85 -6.29 10.25 -30.25
N SER A 86 -6.45 10.76 -31.47
CA SER A 86 -6.40 12.20 -31.75
C SER A 86 -7.48 12.98 -30.99
N ASP A 87 -8.48 12.32 -30.41
CA ASP A 87 -9.52 12.92 -29.56
C ASP A 87 -9.06 13.31 -28.14
N VAL A 88 -7.82 12.97 -27.77
CA VAL A 88 -7.24 13.24 -26.44
C VAL A 88 -6.09 14.24 -26.57
N PHE A 89 -6.20 15.38 -25.89
CA PHE A 89 -5.07 16.29 -25.69
C PHE A 89 -4.26 15.83 -24.49
N THR A 90 -2.96 15.62 -24.67
CA THR A 90 -2.06 15.18 -23.60
C THR A 90 -0.97 16.19 -23.30
N SER A 91 -0.57 16.25 -22.03
CA SER A 91 0.61 16.96 -21.54
C SER A 91 1.29 16.10 -20.50
N TYR A 92 2.61 16.03 -20.53
CA TYR A 92 3.40 15.26 -19.57
C TYR A 92 4.27 16.19 -18.74
N ALA A 93 4.12 16.13 -17.43
CA ALA A 93 4.93 16.89 -16.49
C ALA A 93 6.09 16.02 -15.98
N GLU A 94 7.32 16.41 -16.32
CA GLU A 94 8.53 15.64 -15.94
C GLU A 94 8.83 15.69 -14.43
N GLY A 95 8.42 16.77 -13.75
CA GLY A 95 8.71 16.99 -12.33
C GLY A 95 8.01 15.99 -11.41
N ASP A 96 6.71 15.81 -11.60
CA ASP A 96 5.86 14.88 -10.83
C ASP A 96 5.60 13.55 -11.58
N LYS A 97 6.08 13.45 -12.83
CA LYS A 97 5.93 12.29 -13.73
C LYS A 97 4.47 11.97 -14.06
N THR A 98 3.63 13.00 -14.10
CA THR A 98 2.19 12.88 -14.35
C THR A 98 1.85 13.13 -15.81
N LEU A 99 1.05 12.22 -16.38
CA LEU A 99 0.34 12.43 -17.64
C LEU A 99 -0.99 13.10 -17.35
N TYR A 100 -1.21 14.29 -17.90
CA TYR A 100 -2.50 14.96 -17.92
C TYR A 100 -3.14 14.77 -19.28
N ALA A 101 -4.41 14.39 -19.29
CA ALA A 101 -5.17 14.16 -20.51
C ALA A 101 -6.52 14.87 -20.42
N THR A 102 -6.86 15.62 -21.47
CA THR A 102 -8.14 16.32 -21.62
C THR A 102 -8.83 15.85 -22.88
N MET A 103 -10.11 15.50 -22.77
CA MET A 103 -10.90 15.09 -23.92
C MET A 103 -11.25 16.30 -24.79
N LYS A 104 -11.01 16.23 -26.10
CA LYS A 104 -11.47 17.26 -27.06
C LYS A 104 -12.98 17.45 -26.97
N THR A 105 -13.68 16.32 -26.95
CA THR A 105 -15.13 16.25 -26.76
C THR A 105 -15.41 15.37 -25.56
N ALA A 106 -16.08 15.92 -24.55
CA ALA A 106 -16.40 15.16 -23.35
C ALA A 106 -17.33 13.96 -23.69
N ILE A 107 -17.01 12.79 -23.14
CA ILE A 107 -17.71 11.54 -23.47
C ILE A 107 -18.86 11.33 -22.46
N PRO A 108 -20.14 11.28 -22.89
CA PRO A 108 -21.25 10.98 -21.99
C PRO A 108 -21.14 9.57 -21.39
N LEU A 109 -21.43 9.45 -20.08
CA LEU A 109 -21.42 8.16 -19.39
C LEU A 109 -22.45 7.16 -19.92
N GLU A 110 -23.50 7.65 -20.59
CA GLU A 110 -24.49 6.83 -21.31
C GLU A 110 -23.89 6.12 -22.53
N ARG A 111 -22.84 6.69 -23.13
CA ARG A 111 -22.13 6.11 -24.28
C ARG A 111 -21.00 5.18 -23.85
N MET A 112 -20.29 5.54 -22.78
CA MET A 112 -19.13 4.81 -22.31
C MET A 112 -18.96 5.03 -20.81
N THR A 113 -18.97 3.95 -20.04
CA THR A 113 -18.72 4.00 -18.60
C THR A 113 -17.26 4.36 -18.31
N VAL A 114 -16.99 4.86 -17.11
CA VAL A 114 -15.61 5.17 -16.69
C VAL A 114 -14.73 3.92 -16.72
N GLY A 115 -15.27 2.74 -16.41
CA GLY A 115 -14.53 1.48 -16.45
C GLY A 115 -14.14 1.06 -17.86
N GLU A 116 -15.03 1.24 -18.84
CA GLU A 116 -14.75 0.99 -20.26
C GLU A 116 -13.72 1.97 -20.79
N PHE A 117 -13.92 3.28 -20.54
CA PHE A 117 -12.97 4.34 -20.91
C PHE A 117 -11.57 4.07 -20.36
N LYS A 118 -11.49 3.72 -19.07
CA LYS A 118 -10.24 3.37 -18.40
C LYS A 118 -9.60 2.13 -19.01
N ASN A 119 -10.34 1.15 -19.51
CA ASN A 119 -9.77 -0.08 -20.05
C ASN A 119 -9.42 0.00 -21.55
N ASP A 120 -9.85 1.07 -22.23
CA ASP A 120 -9.58 1.31 -23.64
C ASP A 120 -8.20 1.98 -23.82
N SER A 121 -7.31 1.29 -24.51
CA SER A 121 -5.94 1.74 -24.77
C SER A 121 -5.86 2.94 -25.70
N ASN A 122 -6.93 3.27 -26.44
CA ASN A 122 -6.99 4.49 -27.25
C ASN A 122 -7.15 5.75 -26.39
N TYR A 123 -7.65 5.60 -25.16
CA TYR A 123 -7.88 6.73 -24.25
C TYR A 123 -6.92 6.74 -23.06
N VAL A 124 -6.67 5.59 -22.44
CA VAL A 124 -5.88 5.49 -21.20
C VAL A 124 -4.76 4.46 -21.34
N PRO A 125 -3.48 4.89 -21.37
CA PRO A 125 -2.34 3.98 -21.33
C PRO A 125 -2.38 3.07 -20.10
N HIS A 126 -2.00 1.81 -20.24
CA HIS A 126 -1.94 0.84 -19.12
C HIS A 126 -3.23 0.71 -18.31
N GLY A 127 -4.35 1.19 -18.85
CA GLY A 127 -5.52 1.45 -18.04
C GLY A 127 -6.06 0.18 -17.38
N LYS A 128 -5.99 -0.98 -18.04
CA LYS A 128 -6.33 -2.30 -17.48
C LYS A 128 -5.60 -2.66 -16.19
N GLN A 129 -4.41 -2.10 -15.94
CA GLN A 129 -3.62 -2.38 -14.75
C GLN A 129 -4.03 -1.59 -13.51
N TYR A 130 -5.05 -0.74 -13.59
CA TYR A 130 -5.58 -0.05 -12.42
C TYR A 130 -6.85 -0.71 -11.88
N VAL A 131 -7.05 -0.63 -10.56
CA VAL A 131 -8.21 -1.18 -9.86
C VAL A 131 -8.97 -0.04 -9.18
N PHE A 132 -10.29 -0.07 -9.29
CA PHE A 132 -11.15 0.99 -8.77
C PHE A 132 -11.06 1.10 -7.25
N ALA A 133 -10.77 2.31 -6.75
CA ALA A 133 -10.65 2.64 -5.34
C ALA A 133 -11.84 3.53 -4.93
N LYS A 134 -12.98 2.90 -4.66
CA LYS A 134 -14.22 3.58 -4.26
C LYS A 134 -14.02 4.56 -3.10
N ASN A 135 -13.24 4.17 -2.09
CA ASN A 135 -13.02 4.96 -0.89
C ASN A 135 -12.14 6.20 -1.10
N LEU A 136 -11.51 6.33 -2.27
CA LEU A 136 -10.75 7.52 -2.68
C LEU A 136 -11.50 8.35 -3.73
N SER A 137 -12.63 7.84 -4.22
CA SER A 137 -13.40 8.47 -5.30
C SER A 137 -14.45 9.43 -4.73
N SER A 138 -14.87 10.38 -5.56
CA SER A 138 -15.94 11.33 -5.27
C SER A 138 -17.01 11.29 -6.37
N ASN A 139 -18.02 12.15 -6.26
CA ASN A 139 -19.06 12.27 -7.30
C ASN A 139 -18.53 12.81 -8.65
N SER A 140 -17.37 13.47 -8.64
CA SER A 140 -16.77 14.09 -9.83
C SER A 140 -15.41 13.49 -10.22
N SER A 141 -14.87 12.56 -9.42
CA SER A 141 -13.58 11.93 -9.67
C SER A 141 -13.60 10.45 -9.33
N TYR A 142 -13.19 9.64 -10.30
CA TYR A 142 -13.09 8.19 -10.15
C TYR A 142 -11.62 7.83 -10.02
N VAL A 143 -11.25 7.38 -8.82
CA VAL A 143 -9.87 7.06 -8.48
C VAL A 143 -9.62 5.57 -8.67
N TYR A 144 -8.51 5.26 -9.33
CA TYR A 144 -8.00 3.91 -9.49
C TYR A 144 -6.54 3.85 -9.02
N VAL A 145 -6.16 2.72 -8.45
CA VAL A 145 -4.80 2.45 -7.96
C VAL A 145 -4.14 1.37 -8.79
N GLN A 146 -2.85 1.50 -9.06
CA GLN A 146 -2.11 0.52 -9.86
C GLN A 146 -2.07 -0.84 -9.16
N LYS A 147 -2.36 -1.90 -9.90
CA LYS A 147 -2.13 -3.29 -9.51
C LYS A 147 -0.77 -3.71 -10.03
N SER A 148 0.16 -3.92 -9.10
CA SER A 148 1.46 -4.53 -9.39
C SER A 148 1.43 -6.04 -9.17
N GLN A 149 2.52 -6.73 -9.51
CA GLN A 149 2.73 -8.13 -9.16
C GLN A 149 2.78 -8.38 -7.64
N TYR A 150 3.11 -7.36 -6.84
CA TYR A 150 3.20 -7.46 -5.39
C TYR A 150 1.87 -7.14 -4.68
N GLY A 151 0.92 -6.52 -5.37
CA GLY A 151 -0.35 -6.05 -4.82
C GLY A 151 -0.74 -4.65 -5.29
N LEU A 152 -1.76 -4.08 -4.65
CA LEU A 152 -2.26 -2.74 -4.96
C LEU A 152 -1.36 -1.67 -4.34
N VAL A 153 -1.01 -0.65 -5.13
CA VAL A 153 -0.13 0.46 -4.72
C VAL A 153 -0.97 1.71 -4.47
N TYR A 154 -1.05 2.13 -3.21
CA TYR A 154 -1.78 3.31 -2.76
C TYR A 154 -0.81 4.49 -2.58
N SER A 155 -0.47 5.13 -3.69
CA SER A 155 0.39 6.32 -3.74
C SER A 155 0.03 7.18 -4.95
N SER A 156 0.29 8.49 -4.85
CA SER A 156 0.19 9.44 -5.96
C SER A 156 1.07 9.08 -7.15
N LEU A 157 2.10 8.24 -6.98
CA LEU A 157 2.98 7.76 -8.06
C LEU A 157 2.40 6.60 -8.89
N ALA A 158 1.25 6.05 -8.48
CA ALA A 158 0.69 4.83 -9.05
C ALA A 158 -0.85 4.93 -9.13
N GLN A 159 -1.36 6.06 -9.62
CA GLN A 159 -2.77 6.43 -9.57
C GLN A 159 -3.30 6.89 -10.92
N LEU A 160 -4.55 6.57 -11.20
CA LEU A 160 -5.33 7.13 -12.29
C LEU A 160 -6.57 7.79 -11.71
N VAL A 161 -6.80 9.05 -12.07
CA VAL A 161 -7.99 9.79 -11.63
C VAL A 161 -8.74 10.31 -12.83
N VAL A 162 -9.91 9.72 -13.09
CA VAL A 162 -10.78 10.13 -14.20
C VAL A 162 -11.77 11.17 -13.70
N ASN A 163 -11.78 12.32 -14.35
CA ASN A 163 -12.64 13.45 -14.03
C ASN A 163 -13.96 13.36 -14.79
N VAL A 164 -15.06 13.51 -14.07
CA VAL A 164 -16.42 13.50 -14.61
C VAL A 164 -17.13 14.78 -14.19
N ARG A 165 -17.71 15.48 -15.18
CA ARG A 165 -18.56 16.65 -14.95
C ARG A 165 -19.84 16.51 -15.75
N ASN A 166 -20.99 16.81 -15.14
CA ASN A 166 -22.31 16.73 -15.78
C ASN A 166 -22.55 15.38 -16.48
N LYS A 167 -22.18 14.26 -15.82
CA LYS A 167 -22.24 12.89 -16.37
C LYS A 167 -21.44 12.69 -17.67
N LYS A 168 -20.38 13.48 -17.90
CA LYS A 168 -19.47 13.33 -19.02
C LYS A 168 -18.03 13.23 -18.53
N ILE A 169 -17.26 12.31 -19.11
CA ILE A 169 -15.82 12.17 -18.89
C ILE A 169 -15.13 13.35 -19.59
N THR A 170 -14.40 14.16 -18.82
CA THR A 170 -13.73 15.37 -19.34
C THR A 170 -12.24 15.18 -19.53
N GLY A 171 -11.63 14.21 -18.84
CA GLY A 171 -10.20 13.96 -18.87
C GLY A 171 -9.74 13.15 -17.68
N TYR A 172 -8.44 13.03 -17.51
CA TYR A 172 -7.83 12.32 -16.39
C TYR A 172 -6.42 12.85 -16.12
N TYR A 173 -5.88 12.48 -14.97
CA TYR A 173 -4.44 12.48 -14.77
C TYR A 173 -3.99 11.10 -14.32
N GLN A 174 -2.75 10.75 -14.66
CA GLN A 174 -2.24 9.41 -14.49
C GLN A 174 -0.75 9.42 -14.14
N THR A 175 -0.39 8.58 -13.18
CA THR A 175 0.97 8.22 -12.82
C THR A 175 1.09 6.70 -12.81
N TYR A 176 2.23 6.19 -13.31
CA TYR A 176 2.42 4.76 -13.52
C TYR A 176 3.87 4.36 -13.24
N LEU A 177 4.07 3.33 -12.42
CA LEU A 177 5.37 2.77 -12.09
C LEU A 177 5.69 1.58 -13.00
N THR A 178 6.79 1.67 -13.76
CA THR A 178 7.30 0.55 -14.56
C THR A 178 8.36 -0.29 -13.85
N ASP A 179 9.02 0.26 -12.82
CA ASP A 179 10.22 -0.32 -12.20
C ASP A 179 10.08 -0.64 -10.70
N LEU A 180 8.91 -1.14 -10.29
CA LEU A 180 8.69 -1.57 -8.91
C LEU A 180 9.30 -2.95 -8.65
N SER A 181 10.22 -3.05 -7.71
CA SER A 181 10.98 -4.28 -7.41
C SER A 181 11.18 -4.50 -5.91
N SER A 182 11.30 -5.76 -5.49
CA SER A 182 11.60 -6.13 -4.10
C SER A 182 13.08 -5.89 -3.75
N VAL A 183 13.33 -5.17 -2.66
CA VAL A 183 14.70 -4.86 -2.17
C VAL A 183 15.09 -5.64 -0.91
N ARG A 184 14.16 -6.42 -0.36
CA ARG A 184 14.37 -7.32 0.77
C ARG A 184 13.60 -8.61 0.54
N GLU A 185 13.90 -9.61 1.35
CA GLU A 185 13.17 -10.88 1.36
C GLU A 185 11.72 -10.71 1.80
N LEU A 186 10.91 -11.72 1.49
CA LEU A 186 9.52 -11.79 1.90
C LEU A 186 9.44 -11.87 3.43
N GLN A 187 8.62 -11.02 4.03
CA GLN A 187 8.44 -10.97 5.49
C GLN A 187 6.98 -11.14 5.85
N ALA A 188 6.72 -11.79 6.99
CA ALA A 188 5.40 -11.90 7.55
C ALA A 188 4.88 -10.53 8.02
N THR A 189 3.60 -10.26 7.82
CA THR A 189 2.94 -9.06 8.33
C THR A 189 2.22 -9.34 9.65
N ILE A 190 1.97 -8.31 10.43
CA ILE A 190 1.00 -8.38 11.53
C ILE A 190 -0.40 -8.65 10.97
N SER A 191 -1.29 -9.20 11.80
CA SER A 191 -2.68 -9.42 11.40
C SER A 191 -3.47 -8.11 11.26
N PRO A 192 -4.54 -8.08 10.44
CA PRO A 192 -5.42 -6.91 10.37
C PRO A 192 -6.07 -6.59 11.71
N LEU A 193 -6.36 -7.60 12.55
CA LEU A 193 -6.83 -7.36 13.92
C LEU A 193 -5.77 -6.62 14.74
N ARG A 194 -4.51 -7.07 14.68
CA ARG A 194 -3.40 -6.43 15.40
C ARG A 194 -3.21 -4.97 14.95
N ALA A 195 -3.35 -4.68 13.66
CA ALA A 195 -3.26 -3.31 13.15
C ALA A 195 -4.33 -2.39 13.76
N VAL A 196 -5.59 -2.85 13.84
CA VAL A 196 -6.69 -2.07 14.44
C VAL A 196 -6.52 -1.94 15.96
N THR A 197 -6.12 -3.01 16.63
CA THR A 197 -5.75 -2.99 18.05
C THR A 197 -4.67 -1.96 18.33
N ASN A 198 -3.60 -1.91 17.52
CA ASN A 198 -2.53 -0.94 17.69
C ASN A 198 -3.07 0.49 17.59
N LEU A 199 -3.88 0.81 16.58
CA LEU A 199 -4.52 2.12 16.45
C LEU A 199 -5.33 2.51 17.70
N TYR A 200 -6.05 1.56 18.29
CA TYR A 200 -6.80 1.81 19.51
C TYR A 200 -5.87 2.07 20.72
N THR A 201 -4.87 1.21 20.93
CA THR A 201 -3.93 1.36 22.06
C THR A 201 -3.06 2.62 21.96
N THR A 202 -2.82 3.14 20.75
CA THR A 202 -2.09 4.40 20.52
C THR A 202 -3.01 5.62 20.43
N ARG A 203 -4.31 5.49 20.77
CA ARG A 203 -5.33 6.56 20.69
C ARG A 203 -5.51 7.18 19.30
N GLU A 204 -5.17 6.44 18.26
CA GLU A 204 -5.35 6.83 16.85
C GLU A 204 -6.71 6.43 16.29
N LEU A 205 -7.43 5.57 17.01
CA LEU A 205 -8.82 5.24 16.77
C LEU A 205 -9.68 5.88 17.87
N ALA A 206 -10.29 7.01 17.53
CA ALA A 206 -11.12 7.76 18.46
C ALA A 206 -12.40 7.00 18.83
N ASP A 207 -12.92 7.30 20.01
CA ASP A 207 -14.22 6.85 20.49
C ASP A 207 -15.35 7.19 19.50
N ASN A 208 -16.45 6.47 19.60
CA ASN A 208 -17.62 6.67 18.74
C ASN A 208 -17.29 6.57 17.23
N SER A 209 -16.33 5.71 16.88
CA SER A 209 -15.90 5.45 15.51
C SER A 209 -16.36 4.08 15.00
N ARG A 210 -16.32 3.89 13.69
CA ARG A 210 -16.61 2.63 13.02
C ARG A 210 -15.50 2.32 12.03
N VAL A 211 -14.83 1.19 12.21
CA VAL A 211 -13.90 0.66 11.20
C VAL A 211 -14.72 0.11 10.05
N MET A 212 -14.66 0.77 8.91
CA MET A 212 -15.42 0.42 7.71
C MET A 212 -14.78 -0.73 6.94
N GLN A 213 -13.45 -0.69 6.84
CA GLN A 213 -12.69 -1.64 6.05
C GLN A 213 -11.22 -1.65 6.47
N VAL A 214 -10.61 -2.83 6.44
CA VAL A 214 -9.16 -3.03 6.58
C VAL A 214 -8.68 -3.77 5.33
N LYS A 215 -7.70 -3.21 4.60
CA LYS A 215 -7.10 -3.85 3.42
C LYS A 215 -5.59 -3.75 3.45
N LEU A 216 -4.92 -4.78 2.95
CA LEU A 216 -3.48 -4.75 2.69
C LEU A 216 -3.21 -4.08 1.34
N GLY A 217 -2.23 -3.19 1.30
CA GLY A 217 -1.71 -2.57 0.08
C GLY A 217 -0.32 -2.01 0.34
N TYR A 218 0.29 -1.39 -0.67
CA TYR A 218 1.59 -0.75 -0.54
C TYR A 218 1.46 0.76 -0.45
N THR A 219 2.17 1.40 0.47
CA THR A 219 2.25 2.87 0.57
C THR A 219 3.70 3.32 0.63
N LYS A 220 3.95 4.56 0.21
CA LYS A 220 5.28 5.20 0.30
C LYS A 220 5.68 5.27 1.76
N LEU A 221 6.84 4.69 2.08
CA LEU A 221 7.47 4.75 3.39
C LEU A 221 8.42 5.94 3.47
N THR A 222 9.30 6.08 2.48
CA THR A 222 10.33 7.12 2.44
C THR A 222 10.89 7.26 1.03
N GLU A 223 11.69 8.29 0.81
CA GLU A 223 12.47 8.48 -0.41
C GLU A 223 13.92 8.75 -0.03
N VAL A 224 14.84 8.00 -0.64
CA VAL A 224 16.27 8.10 -0.37
C VAL A 224 17.03 8.09 -1.68
N ARG A 225 17.82 9.14 -1.95
CA ARG A 225 18.67 9.27 -3.14
C ARG A 225 17.91 9.02 -4.46
N GLY A 226 16.70 9.58 -4.57
CA GLY A 226 15.83 9.45 -5.75
C GLY A 226 15.21 8.06 -5.95
N SER A 227 15.26 7.19 -4.93
CA SER A 227 14.53 5.92 -4.90
C SER A 227 13.44 5.99 -3.85
N VAL A 228 12.21 5.73 -4.27
CA VAL A 228 11.04 5.70 -3.39
C VAL A 228 10.86 4.28 -2.86
N ILE A 229 10.78 4.17 -1.54
CA ILE A 229 10.61 2.90 -0.84
C ILE A 229 9.14 2.75 -0.45
N PHE A 230 8.58 1.59 -0.74
CA PHE A 230 7.23 1.20 -0.37
C PHE A 230 7.24 0.08 0.66
N VAL A 231 6.27 0.11 1.56
CA VAL A 231 6.08 -0.90 2.61
C VAL A 231 4.65 -1.46 2.55
N PRO A 232 4.44 -2.76 2.82
CA PRO A 232 3.11 -3.30 3.00
C PRO A 232 2.43 -2.59 4.18
N THR A 233 1.17 -2.22 3.99
CA THR A 233 0.43 -1.30 4.84
C THR A 233 -0.99 -1.78 5.01
N TRP A 234 -1.44 -1.88 6.27
CA TRP A 234 -2.85 -2.03 6.58
C TRP A 234 -3.54 -0.67 6.47
N LEU A 235 -4.37 -0.54 5.45
CA LEU A 235 -5.21 0.61 5.17
C LEU A 235 -6.52 0.45 5.93
N VAL A 236 -6.72 1.28 6.95
CA VAL A 236 -7.87 1.23 7.86
C VAL A 236 -8.75 2.45 7.59
N TRP A 237 -9.90 2.23 6.97
CA TRP A 237 -10.91 3.28 6.77
C TRP A 237 -11.81 3.35 8.00
N ILE A 238 -11.89 4.53 8.60
CA ILE A 238 -12.59 4.80 9.84
C ILE A 238 -13.62 5.88 9.56
N GLU A 239 -14.84 5.68 10.02
CA GLU A 239 -15.91 6.67 9.99
C GLU A 239 -16.23 7.12 11.42
N ASN A 240 -16.34 8.42 11.64
CA ASN A 240 -16.91 8.95 12.87
C ASN A 240 -18.44 8.82 12.82
N LYS A 241 -19.04 8.20 13.84
CA LYS A 241 -20.48 7.93 13.83
C LYS A 241 -21.34 9.19 13.94
N SER A 242 -20.85 10.25 14.58
CA SER A 242 -21.57 11.51 14.74
C SER A 242 -21.50 12.38 13.50
N SER A 243 -20.28 12.75 13.07
CA SER A 243 -20.09 13.65 11.93
C SER A 243 -20.23 12.96 10.57
N LYS A 244 -20.22 11.63 10.53
CA LYS A 244 -20.14 10.82 9.30
C LYS A 244 -18.88 11.07 8.46
N SER A 245 -17.89 11.79 9.01
CA SER A 245 -16.61 12.01 8.33
C SER A 245 -15.81 10.72 8.29
N SER A 246 -15.24 10.41 7.13
CA SER A 246 -14.35 9.26 6.94
C SER A 246 -12.89 9.70 6.90
N CYS A 247 -11.99 8.91 7.50
CA CYS A 247 -10.56 9.08 7.39
C CYS A 247 -9.87 7.74 7.10
N LEU A 248 -8.66 7.82 6.55
CA LEU A 248 -7.80 6.67 6.28
C LEU A 248 -6.60 6.72 7.22
N LYS A 249 -6.43 5.70 8.05
CA LYS A 249 -5.21 5.46 8.81
C LYS A 249 -4.36 4.41 8.10
N ARG A 250 -3.05 4.61 8.12
CA ARG A 250 -2.06 3.73 7.47
C ARG A 250 -1.20 3.12 8.56
N VAL A 251 -1.24 1.80 8.70
CA VAL A 251 -0.41 1.09 9.69
C VAL A 251 0.62 0.26 8.95
N ASN A 252 1.90 0.45 9.25
CA ASN A 252 2.98 -0.35 8.72
C ASN A 252 2.71 -1.82 9.04
N ALA A 253 2.60 -2.67 8.02
CA ALA A 253 2.19 -4.05 8.22
C ALA A 253 3.30 -4.94 8.81
N PHE A 254 4.54 -4.47 8.87
CA PHE A 254 5.62 -5.17 9.57
C PHE A 254 5.75 -4.74 11.03
N SER A 255 5.83 -3.42 11.29
CA SER A 255 6.06 -2.91 12.66
C SER A 255 4.78 -2.68 13.46
N GLY A 256 3.64 -2.55 12.79
CA GLY A 256 2.38 -2.16 13.42
C GLY A 256 2.30 -0.70 13.86
N GLN A 257 3.27 0.13 13.46
CA GLN A 257 3.29 1.55 13.76
C GLN A 257 2.42 2.32 12.76
N LEU A 258 1.81 3.42 13.22
CA LEU A 258 1.14 4.36 12.33
C LEU A 258 2.18 5.02 11.41
N LEU A 259 1.90 4.99 10.11
CA LEU A 259 2.61 5.79 9.13
C LEU A 259 2.00 7.19 9.13
N GLN A 260 2.80 8.19 9.46
CA GLN A 260 2.39 9.59 9.30
C GLN A 260 2.22 9.87 7.81
N ASN A 261 1.18 10.61 7.45
CA ASN A 261 1.13 11.21 6.11
C ASN A 261 2.31 12.18 6.05
N SER A 262 3.34 11.86 5.28
CA SER A 262 4.38 12.83 4.93
C SER A 262 3.69 13.97 4.18
N THR A 263 3.52 15.11 4.85
CA THR A 263 2.87 16.34 4.38
C THR A 263 3.72 17.08 3.33
N LEU A 264 4.25 16.36 2.34
CA LEU A 264 5.04 16.92 1.23
C LEU A 264 4.61 16.42 -0.15
N ASP A 265 3.44 15.77 -0.26
CA ASP A 265 2.91 15.27 -1.54
C ASP A 265 1.52 15.88 -1.87
N ASP A 266 1.31 17.18 -1.56
CA ASP A 266 0.25 18.02 -2.15
C ASP A 266 0.83 18.90 -3.27
#